data_AF-A0A496Z4K5-F1
#
_entry.id   AF-A0A496Z4K5-F1
#
_cell.length_a   1.000
_cell.length_b   1.000
_cell.length_c   1.000
_cell.angle_alpha   90.00
_cell.angle_beta   90.00
_cell.angle_gamma   90.00
#
_symmetry.space_group_name_H-M   'P 1'
#
loop_
_entity.id
_entity.type
_entity.pdbx_description
1 polymer ?
#
loop_
_entity_poly.entity_id
_entity_poly.type
_entity_poly.pdbx_seq_one_letter_code
_entity_poly.pdbx_strand_id
1 'polypeptide(L)' 'MAERWPCPYVARSEVGRFSGGILNPRSLANLDSAGKGPAGRIRVGRKVAYPVDKLVAWLEARTVAA' A
#
# COMPACT_ATOMS: atom_id res chain seq x y z
N MET A 1 10.37 9.50 1.40
CA MET A 1 9.02 9.42 2.01
C MET A 1 8.89 8.34 3.10
N ALA A 2 9.76 7.32 3.14
CA ALA A 2 9.64 6.18 4.08
C ALA A 2 10.01 6.47 5.56
N GLU A 3 10.65 7.60 5.88
CA GLU A 3 11.31 7.82 7.18
C GLU A 3 10.38 8.22 8.34
N ARG A 4 9.05 8.35 8.13
CA ARG A 4 8.12 8.88 9.16
C ARG A 4 7.11 7.88 9.72
N TRP A 5 7.20 6.59 9.39
CA TRP A 5 6.29 5.58 9.97
C TRP A 5 7.07 4.54 10.81
N PRO A 6 6.71 4.31 12.09
CA PRO A 6 7.49 3.45 13.00
C PRO A 6 7.40 1.95 12.65
N CYS A 7 6.50 1.57 11.74
CA CYS A 7 6.30 0.16 11.36
C CYS A 7 6.77 -0.09 9.92
N PRO A 8 7.54 -1.17 9.67
CA PRO A 8 7.99 -1.54 8.32
C PRO A 8 6.87 -2.06 7.42
N TYR A 9 5.66 -2.24 7.95
CA TYR A 9 4.48 -2.73 7.23
C TYR A 9 3.28 -1.80 7.41
N VAL A 10 2.50 -1.67 6.34
CA VAL A 10 1.24 -0.92 6.31
C VAL A 10 0.10 -1.89 6.05
N ALA A 11 -0.85 -1.97 6.97
CA ALA A 11 -2.07 -2.72 6.75
C ALA A 11 -2.91 -2.05 5.64
N ARG A 12 -3.50 -2.85 4.74
CA ARG A 12 -4.38 -2.35 3.68
C ARG A 12 -5.53 -1.50 4.20
N SER A 13 -6.05 -1.82 5.39
CA SER A 13 -7.10 -1.04 6.05
C SER A 13 -6.65 0.36 6.48
N GLU A 14 -5.37 0.51 6.85
CA GLU A 14 -4.78 1.76 7.34
C GLU A 14 -4.13 2.60 6.21
N VAL A 15 -4.13 2.09 4.97
CA VAL A 15 -3.40 2.73 3.86
C VAL A 15 -3.90 4.15 3.56
N GLY A 16 -5.17 4.43 3.80
CA GLY A 16 -5.73 5.78 3.67
C GLY A 16 -5.15 6.74 4.70
N ARG A 17 -5.03 6.32 5.96
CA ARG A 17 -4.39 7.13 7.00
C ARG A 17 -2.90 7.30 6.72
N PHE A 18 -2.22 6.23 6.33
CA PHE A 18 -0.79 6.24 6.01
C PHE A 18 -0.45 7.22 4.88
N SER A 19 -1.29 7.28 3.85
CA SER A 19 -1.08 8.13 2.69
C SER A 19 -1.70 9.53 2.81
N GLY A 20 -2.19 9.93 3.99
CA GLY A 20 -2.84 11.23 4.19
C GLY A 20 -4.15 11.39 3.41
N GLY A 21 -4.82 10.28 3.07
CA GLY A 21 -6.08 10.25 2.32
C GLY A 21 -5.93 9.96 0.82
N ILE A 22 -4.71 9.83 0.30
CA ILE A 22 -4.45 9.61 -1.14
C ILE A 22 -4.93 8.21 -1.59
N LEU A 23 -4.72 7.19 -0.75
CA LEU A 23 -5.01 5.80 -1.09
C LEU A 23 -6.29 5.31 -0.40
N ASN A 24 -7.21 4.75 -1.19
CA ASN A 24 -8.40 4.10 -0.64
C ASN A 24 -8.15 2.58 -0.44
N PRO A 25 -8.40 2.03 0.77
CA PRO A 25 -8.30 0.59 1.04
C PRO A 25 -9.07 -0.30 0.05
N ARG A 26 -10.26 0.13 -0.39
CA ARG A 26 -11.10 -0.61 -1.34
C ARG A 26 -10.49 -0.60 -2.73
N SER A 27 -10.01 0.56 -3.20
CA SER A 27 -9.31 0.66 -4.47
C SER A 27 -8.04 -0.21 -4.48
N LEU A 28 -7.28 -0.19 -3.39
CA LEU A 28 -6.08 -1.01 -3.26
C LEU A 28 -6.40 -2.52 -3.27
N ALA A 29 -7.52 -2.93 -2.66
CA ALA A 29 -8.00 -4.32 -2.70
C ALA A 29 -8.35 -4.78 -4.12
N ASN A 30 -9.03 -3.92 -4.90
CA ASN A 30 -9.36 -4.22 -6.29
C ASN A 30 -8.10 -4.34 -7.15
N LEU A 31 -7.14 -3.43 -6.95
CA LEU A 31 -5.86 -3.45 -7.66
C LEU A 31 -5.02 -4.68 -7.30
N ASP A 32 -4.99 -5.06 -6.02
CA ASP A 32 -4.36 -6.29 -5.55
C ASP A 32 -4.99 -7.53 -6.18
N SER A 33 -6.33 -7.59 -6.27
CA SER A 33 -7.04 -8.69 -6.94
C SER A 33 -6.78 -8.73 -8.45
N ALA A 34 -6.50 -7.59 -9.07
CA ALA A 34 -6.17 -7.49 -10.49
C ALA A 34 -4.67 -7.73 -10.78
N GLY A 35 -3.87 -8.07 -9.76
CA GLY A 35 -2.41 -8.23 -9.89
C GLY A 35 -1.64 -6.92 -10.10
N LYS A 36 -2.31 -5.78 -9.91
CA LYS A 36 -1.78 -4.41 -10.07
C LYS A 36 -1.55 -3.73 -8.72
N GLY A 37 -1.54 -4.48 -7.63
CA GLY A 37 -1.31 -3.98 -6.28
C GLY A 37 0.18 -3.91 -5.91
N PRO A 38 0.50 -3.46 -4.69
CA PRO A 38 1.86 -3.44 -4.19
C PRO A 38 2.44 -4.85 -4.07
N ALA A 39 3.73 -4.99 -4.39
CA ALA A 39 4.43 -6.25 -4.29
C ALA A 39 4.66 -6.68 -2.83
N GLY A 40 4.92 -7.96 -2.61
CA GLY A 40 5.27 -8.49 -1.27
C GLY A 40 4.11 -8.47 -0.27
N ARG A 41 2.86 -8.58 -0.75
CA ARG A 41 1.68 -8.65 0.13
C ARG A 41 1.86 -9.78 1.16
N ILE A 42 1.67 -9.45 2.43
CA ILE A 42 1.65 -10.41 3.53
C ILE A 42 0.23 -10.54 4.05
N ARG A 43 -0.19 -11.77 4.32
CA ARG A 43 -1.50 -12.06 4.90
C ARG A 43 -1.32 -12.50 6.34
N VAL A 44 -1.88 -11.71 7.26
CA VAL A 44 -1.87 -12.00 8.70
C VAL A 44 -3.32 -12.25 9.12
N GLY A 45 -3.71 -13.51 9.11
CA GLY A 45 -5.09 -13.95 9.35
C GLY A 45 -6.07 -13.36 8.32
N ARG A 46 -6.95 -12.47 8.78
CA ARG A 46 -7.95 -11.77 7.95
C ARG A 46 -7.45 -10.43 7.40
N LYS A 47 -6.28 -9.97 7.80
CA LYS A 47 -5.69 -8.70 7.35
C LYS A 47 -4.63 -8.95 6.28
N VAL A 48 -4.52 -8.00 5.35
CA VAL A 48 -3.45 -7.92 4.36
C VAL A 48 -2.62 -6.70 4.68
N ALA A 49 -1.29 -6.83 4.65
CA ALA A 49 -0.36 -5.73 4.81
C ALA A 49 0.71 -5.77 3.72
N TYR A 50 1.34 -4.61 3.52
CA TYR A 50 2.37 -4.41 2.51
C TYR A 50 3.63 -3.84 3.18
N PRO A 51 4.83 -4.26 2.79
CA PRO A 51 6.06 -3.57 3.18
C PRO A 51 6.00 -2.10 2.73
N VAL A 52 6.44 -1.19 3.58
CA VAL A 52 6.42 0.26 3.29
C VAL A 52 7.20 0.55 2.01
N ASP A 53 8.38 -0.04 1.82
CA ASP A 53 9.21 0.16 0.63
C ASP A 53 8.49 -0.25 -0.66
N LYS A 54 7.79 -1.39 -0.64
CA LYS A 54 7.04 -1.89 -1.81
C LYS A 54 5.79 -1.06 -2.08
N LEU A 55 5.12 -0.59 -1.03
CA LEU A 55 3.96 0.28 -1.16
C LEU A 55 4.35 1.64 -1.75
N VAL A 56 5.47 2.22 -1.31
CA VAL A 56 6.01 3.48 -1.83
C VAL A 56 6.46 3.30 -3.28
N ALA A 57 7.25 2.28 -3.59
CA ALA A 57 7.69 2.01 -4.97
C ALA A 57 6.51 1.80 -5.92
N TRP A 58 5.46 1.13 -5.46
CA TRP A 58 4.21 0.97 -6.23
C TRP A 58 3.47 2.29 -6.44
N LEU A 59 3.46 3.17 -5.44
CA LEU A 59 2.85 4.49 -5.55
C LEU A 59 3.63 5.37 -6.53
N GLU A 60 4.95 5.40 -6.43
CA GLU A 60 5.86 6.16 -7.29
C GLU A 60 5.72 5.73 -8.76
N ALA A 61 5.66 4.42 -9.02
CA ALA A 61 5.43 3.87 -10.36
C ALA A 61 4.10 4.31 -10.99
N ARG A 62 3.14 4.79 -10.19
CA ARG A 62 1.83 5.26 -10.64
C ARG A 62 1.70 6.78 -10.74
N THR A 63 2.57 7.53 -10.06
CA THR A 63 2.55 9.00 -10.08
C THR A 63 3.34 9.60 -11.23
N VAL A 64 4.07 8.80 -12.01
CA VAL A 64 4.65 9.22 -13.30
C VAL A 64 3.66 8.89 -14.43
N ALA A 65 2.50 9.55 -14.39
CA ALA A 65 1.69 9.77 -15.58
C ALA A 65 1.86 11.26 -15.91
N ALA A 66 2.79 11.53 -16.83
CA ALA A 66 2.89 12.81 -17.54
C ALA A 66 1.68 12.99 -18.46
#